data_AF-A0A9E0P065-F1
#
_entry.id   AF-A0A9E0P065-F1
#
_cell.length_a   1.000
_cell.length_b   1.000
_cell.length_c   1.000
_cell.angle_alpha   90.00
_cell.angle_beta   90.00
_cell.angle_gamma   90.00
#
_symmetry.space_group_name_H-M   'P 1'
#
loop_
_entity.id
_entity.type
_entity.pdbx_description
1 polymer ?
#
loop_
_entity_poly.entity_id
_entity_poly.type
_entity_poly.pdbx_seq_one_letter_code
_entity_poly.pdbx_strand_id
1 'polypeptide(L)' 'FDRTRDREIVVKLFDELGPRFANRNGGYLRILKYGFRQGDNAPMALVELVERPEVEAAAE' A
#
# COMPACT_ATOMS: atom_id res chain seq x y z
N PHE A 1 -4.94 11.45 17.05
CA PHE A 1 -5.83 10.47 16.39
C PHE A 1 -6.55 11.06 15.17
N ASP A 2 -6.19 12.25 14.70
CA ASP A 2 -7.12 13.06 13.88
C ASP A 2 -7.21 12.66 12.40
N ARG A 3 -6.21 11.92 11.90
CA ARG A 3 -6.10 11.50 10.50
C ARG A 3 -6.75 10.14 10.26
N THR A 4 -6.19 9.09 10.83
CA THR A 4 -6.63 7.69 10.60
C THR A 4 -7.73 7.25 11.56
N ARG A 5 -7.78 7.84 12.77
CA ARG A 5 -8.75 7.51 13.84
C ARG A 5 -8.81 6.03 14.24
N ASP A 6 -7.80 5.25 13.85
CA ASP A 6 -7.69 3.82 14.09
C ASP A 6 -6.34 3.52 14.74
N ARG A 7 -6.39 2.85 15.90
CA ARG A 7 -5.19 2.53 16.69
C ARG A 7 -4.33 1.49 15.99
N GLU A 8 -4.93 0.45 15.42
CA GLU A 8 -4.19 -0.65 14.80
C GLU A 8 -3.42 -0.14 13.58
N ILE A 9 -4.05 0.73 12.78
CA ILE A 9 -3.40 1.35 11.63
C ILE A 9 -2.24 2.26 12.07
N VAL A 10 -2.40 3.03 13.16
CA VAL A 10 -1.31 3.87 13.68
C VAL A 10 -0.14 3.00 14.13
N VAL A 11 -0.40 1.94 14.90
CA VAL A 11 0.64 1.00 15.34
C VAL A 11 1.40 0.43 14.13
N LYS A 12 0.68 -0.07 13.13
CA LYS A 12 1.30 -0.60 11.90
C LYS A 12 2.16 0.44 11.16
N LEU A 13 1.73 1.69 11.10
CA LEU A 13 2.47 2.75 10.43
C LEU A 13 3.83 3.01 11.08
N PHE A 14 3.90 2.99 12.41
CA PHE A 14 5.13 3.30 13.14
C PHE A 14 6.01 2.07 13.41
N ASP A 15 5.41 0.92 13.68
CA ASP A 15 6.17 -0.28 14.06
C ASP A 15 6.65 -1.07 12.83
N GLU A 16 5.88 -1.09 11.74
CA GLU A 16 6.22 -1.86 10.54
C GLU A 16 6.64 -0.97 9.36
N LEU A 17 5.79 -0.02 8.97
CA LEU A 17 5.99 0.73 7.72
C LEU A 17 7.08 1.80 7.84
N GLY A 18 7.21 2.44 9.00
CA GLY A 18 8.24 3.45 9.28
C GLY A 18 9.66 2.89 9.12
N PRO A 19 10.03 1.82 9.86
CA PRO A 19 11.34 1.18 9.72
C PRO A 19 11.59 0.65 8.32
N ARG A 20 10.56 0.05 7.69
CA ARG A 20 10.65 -0.49 6.32
C ARG A 20 11.06 0.56 5.29
N PHE A 21 10.52 1.78 5.38
CA PHE A 21 10.81 2.85 4.44
C PHE A 21 11.83 3.88 4.94
N ALA A 22 12.53 3.62 6.05
CA ALA A 22 13.42 4.59 6.69
C ALA A 22 14.54 5.13 5.78
N ASN A 23 15.02 4.29 4.86
CA ASN A 23 16.09 4.66 3.92
C ASN A 23 15.58 5.20 2.58
N ARG A 24 14.26 5.30 2.38
CA ARG A 24 13.64 5.79 1.14
C ARG A 24 13.15 7.22 1.31
N ASN A 25 13.68 8.12 0.47
CA ASN A 25 13.27 9.52 0.42
C ASN A 25 12.07 9.73 -0.53
N GLY A 26 10.87 9.38 -0.06
CA GLY A 26 9.62 9.56 -0.81
C GLY A 26 9.35 8.46 -1.84
N GLY A 27 8.18 8.51 -2.48
CA GLY A 27 7.76 7.48 -3.45
C GLY A 27 7.41 6.14 -2.79
N TYR A 28 6.65 6.16 -1.68
CA TYR A 28 6.27 4.95 -0.94
C TYR A 28 5.19 4.12 -1.63
N LEU A 29 4.47 4.72 -2.59
CA LEU A 29 3.38 4.12 -3.35
C LEU A 29 3.73 3.98 -4.82
N ARG A 30 3.22 2.91 -5.44
CA ARG A 30 3.20 2.70 -6.89
C ARG A 30 1.76 2.62 -7.37
N ILE A 31 1.49 3.22 -8.53
CA ILE A 31 0.18 3.20 -9.18
C ILE A 31 0.29 2.41 -10.49
N LEU A 32 -0.55 1.40 -10.65
CA LEU A 32 -0.64 0.59 -11.87
C LEU A 32 -2.01 0.83 -12.51
N LYS A 33 -2.04 1.26 -13.77
CA LYS A 33 -3.29 1.46 -14.50
C LYS A 33 -3.99 0.12 -14.69
N TYR A 34 -5.29 0.06 -14.40
CA TYR A 34 -6.08 -1.18 -14.39
C TYR A 34 -7.34 -1.06 -15.27
N GLY A 35 -7.17 -0.51 -16.48
CA GLY A 35 -8.25 -0.40 -17.45
C GLY A 35 -9.43 0.45 -16.96
N PHE A 36 -10.63 0.08 -17.38
CA PHE A 36 -11.87 0.78 -17.06
C PHE A 36 -12.86 -0.17 -16.39
N ARG A 37 -13.60 0.35 -15.40
CA ARG A 37 -14.61 -0.41 -14.67
C ARG A 37 -15.83 -0.68 -15.55
N GLN A 38 -16.30 -1.92 -15.51
CA GLN A 38 -17.50 -2.33 -16.22
C GLN A 38 -18.74 -1.62 -15.64
N GLY A 39 -19.57 -1.04 -16.51
CA GLY A 39 -20.83 -0.39 -16.15
C GLY A 39 -20.80 1.14 -16.22
N ASP A 40 -19.71 1.76 -15.77
CA ASP A 40 -19.57 3.22 -15.77
C ASP A 40 -18.33 3.73 -16.53
N ASN A 41 -17.50 2.82 -17.05
CA ASN A 41 -16.26 3.12 -17.76
C ASN A 41 -15.33 4.04 -16.96
N ALA A 42 -15.32 3.93 -15.63
CA ALA A 42 -14.43 4.71 -14.78
C ALA A 42 -12.99 4.19 -14.91
N PRO A 43 -11.97 5.05 -15.11
CA PRO A 43 -10.58 4.62 -15.19
C PRO A 43 -10.11 4.12 -13.83
N MET A 44 -9.64 2.87 -13.79
CA MET A 44 -9.23 2.20 -12.56
C MET A 44 -7.70 2.15 -12.43
N ALA A 45 -7.23 2.05 -11.19
CA ALA A 45 -5.82 1.81 -10.89
C ALA A 45 -5.66 0.99 -9.60
N LEU A 46 -4.61 0.19 -9.56
CA LEU A 46 -4.14 -0.48 -8.35
C LEU A 46 -3.08 0.40 -7.69
N VAL A 47 -3.19 0.59 -6.38
CA VAL A 47 -2.21 1.33 -5.58
C VAL A 47 -1.55 0.36 -4.61
N GLU A 48 -0.23 0.29 -4.64
CA GLU A 48 0.55 -0.62 -3.80
C GLU A 48 1.71 0.07 -3.09
N LEU A 49 2.16 -0.51 -1.97
CA LEU A 49 3.40 -0.14 -1.30
C LEU A 49 4.59 -0.73 -2.05
N VAL A 50 5.62 0.09 -2.31
CA VAL A 50 6.69 -0.27 -3.25
C VAL A 50 7.55 -1.46 -2.81
N GLU A 51 7.89 -1.60 -1.53
CA GLU A 51 8.81 -2.65 -1.04
C GLU A 51 8.07 -3.79 -0.37
N ARG A 52 7.23 -4.54 -1.08
CA ARG A 52 6.54 -5.69 -0.47
C ARG A 52 7.54 -6.66 0.17
N PRO A 53 7.31 -7.12 1.42
CA PRO A 53 8.04 -8.28 1.91
C PRO A 53 7.75 -9.44 0.93
N GLU A 54 8.76 -10.25 0.66
CA GLU A 54 8.54 -11.49 -0.08
C GLU A 54 7.55 -12.32 0.74
N VAL A 55 6.35 -12.45 0.20
CA VAL A 55 5.41 -13.45 0.68
C VAL A 55 5.95 -14.73 0.07
N GLU A 56 6.61 -15.56 0.87
CA GLU A 56 6.87 -16.95 0.48
C GLU A 56 5.53 -17.48 -0.04
N ALA A 57 5.46 -17.69 -1.36
CA ALA A 57 4.26 -18.20 -1.98
C ALA A 57 3.99 -19.51 -1.26
N ALA A 58 2.85 -19.59 -0.58
CA ALA A 58 2.40 -20.82 0.04
C ALA A 58 2.49 -21.91 -1.03
N ALA A 59 3.47 -22.79 -0.87
CA ALA A 59 3.66 -23.94 -1.72
C ALA A 59 2.40 -24.79 -1.56
N GLU A 60 1.61 -24.86 -2.63
CA GLU A 60 0.62 -25.91 -2.81
C GLU A 60 1.33 -27.18 -3.31
#